data_AF-A0A329B7W5-F1
#
_entry.id   AF-A0A329B7W5-F1
#
_cell.length_a   1.000
_cell.length_b   1.000
_cell.length_c   1.000
_cell.angle_alpha   90.00
_cell.angle_beta   90.00
_cell.angle_gamma   90.00
#
_symmetry.space_group_name_H-M   'P 1'
#
loop_
_entity.id
_entity.type
_entity.pdbx_description
1 polymer ?
#
loop_
_entity_poly.entity_id
_entity_poly.type
_entity_poly.pdbx_seq_one_letter_code
_entity_poly.pdbx_strand_id
1 'polypeptide(L)'
;MPFNEQYTVNRGGTDDEDYKDVFILRVDLNLFDASGDSPLVAQDIEQGALSANLLKSGDELWVIGYPAESNSIDYEINKIVNTRSVLRAIYKGTSVSVHCHELLMETSVDLESYDGLSGSPVYHMKEVIQGSQIISFPLLVGMLLRGTASSRIAHFVNSDVLSNIISLAEETS
;
A
#
# COMPACT_ATOMS: atom_id res chain seq x y z
N MET A 1 -20.26 4.68 -8.43
CA MET A 1 -18.94 4.63 -7.77
C MET A 1 -18.68 5.99 -7.13
N PRO A 2 -18.18 6.06 -5.89
CA PRO A 2 -18.09 7.30 -5.12
C PRO A 2 -16.87 8.17 -5.50
N PHE A 3 -16.28 7.99 -6.68
CA PHE A 3 -15.10 8.74 -7.13
C PHE A 3 -15.53 9.90 -8.01
N ASN A 4 -15.03 11.11 -7.72
CA ASN A 4 -15.38 12.31 -8.48
C ASN A 4 -14.20 12.93 -9.24
N GLU A 5 -12.94 12.64 -8.86
CA GLU A 5 -11.74 13.13 -9.55
C GLU A 5 -10.60 12.10 -9.52
N GLN A 6 -9.72 12.17 -10.52
CA GLN A 6 -8.52 11.32 -10.66
C GLN A 6 -7.29 12.17 -10.94
N TYR A 7 -6.23 11.94 -10.18
CA TYR A 7 -4.93 12.61 -10.34
C TYR A 7 -3.86 11.57 -10.67
N THR A 8 -2.97 11.91 -11.62
CA THR A 8 -1.88 11.03 -12.05
C THR A 8 -0.58 11.82 -12.13
N VAL A 9 0.54 11.15 -11.85
CA VAL A 9 1.89 11.73 -11.97
C VAL A 9 2.33 11.88 -13.43
N ASN A 10 1.64 11.24 -14.37
CA ASN A 10 1.95 11.26 -15.80
C ASN A 10 1.61 12.61 -16.47
N ARG A 11 2.43 13.64 -16.20
CA ARG A 11 2.51 14.85 -17.02
C ARG A 11 3.67 14.74 -18.03
N GLY A 12 3.55 13.84 -19.00
CA GLY A 12 4.23 13.97 -20.30
C GLY A 12 5.69 13.49 -20.45
N GLY A 13 6.15 12.48 -19.71
CA GLY A 13 7.48 11.88 -19.92
C GLY A 13 7.42 10.51 -20.61
N THR A 14 8.34 10.23 -21.53
CA THR A 14 8.54 8.93 -22.21
C THR A 14 9.27 7.88 -21.35
N ASP A 15 9.51 8.17 -20.07
CA ASP A 15 10.26 7.29 -19.16
C ASP A 15 9.29 6.53 -18.23
N ASP A 16 9.17 5.23 -18.48
CA ASP A 16 8.52 4.20 -17.64
C ASP A 16 9.28 4.03 -16.31
N GLU A 17 9.21 5.04 -15.44
CA GLU A 17 9.75 4.95 -14.09
C GLU A 17 8.67 4.43 -13.14
N ASP A 18 8.97 3.33 -12.44
CA ASP A 18 8.01 2.60 -11.61
C ASP A 18 7.33 3.47 -10.53
N TYR A 19 8.00 4.50 -10.01
CA TYR A 19 7.43 5.39 -8.99
C TYR A 19 6.29 6.27 -9.53
N LYS A 20 6.10 6.34 -10.86
CA LYS A 20 4.99 7.05 -11.51
C LYS A 20 3.72 6.21 -11.60
N ASP A 21 3.79 4.92 -11.26
CA ASP A 21 2.63 4.02 -11.22
C ASP A 21 1.79 4.24 -9.94
N VAL A 22 1.40 5.49 -9.72
CA VAL A 22 0.62 5.96 -8.58
C VAL A 22 -0.56 6.78 -9.08
N PHE A 23 -1.75 6.37 -8.67
CA PHE A 23 -3.01 7.02 -8.99
C PHE A 23 -3.68 7.49 -7.70
N ILE A 24 -4.15 8.74 -7.68
CA ILE A 24 -4.95 9.26 -6.57
C ILE A 24 -6.38 9.43 -7.06
N LEU A 25 -7.32 8.94 -6.24
CA LEU A 25 -8.76 9.07 -6.47
C LEU A 25 -9.35 9.92 -5.36
N ARG A 26 -10.17 10.91 -5.74
CA ARG A 26 -10.96 11.67 -4.77
C ARG A 26 -12.29 10.98 -4.55
N VAL A 27 -12.64 10.76 -3.28
CA VAL A 27 -13.88 10.10 -2.86
C VAL A 27 -14.87 11.14 -2.34
N ASP A 28 -16.11 11.09 -2.81
CA ASP A 28 -17.24 11.79 -2.21
C ASP A 28 -17.72 11.03 -0.98
N LEU A 29 -17.46 11.61 0.20
CA LEU A 29 -17.79 10.98 1.48
C LEU A 29 -19.29 10.80 1.70
N ASN A 30 -20.14 11.69 1.17
CA ASN A 30 -21.59 11.53 1.30
C ASN A 30 -22.10 10.34 0.50
N LEU A 31 -21.56 10.17 -0.72
CA LEU A 31 -21.89 9.01 -1.56
C LEU A 31 -21.31 7.71 -0.97
N PHE A 32 -20.11 7.78 -0.38
CA PHE A 32 -19.50 6.64 0.31
C PHE A 32 -20.34 6.25 1.53
N ASP A 33 -20.73 7.17 2.40
CA ASP A 33 -21.54 6.86 3.59
C ASP A 33 -22.92 6.28 3.22
N ALA A 34 -23.49 6.69 2.09
CA ALA A 34 -24.77 6.18 1.61
C ALA A 34 -24.70 4.76 1.01
N SER A 35 -23.52 4.28 0.62
CA SER A 35 -23.36 3.03 -0.15
C SER A 35 -22.26 2.09 0.33
N GLY A 36 -21.42 2.52 1.27
CA GLY A 36 -20.29 1.79 1.83
C GLY A 36 -20.75 0.75 2.85
N ASP A 37 -20.01 -0.35 2.92
CA ASP A 37 -20.23 -1.47 3.83
C ASP A 37 -19.28 -1.46 5.05
N SER A 38 -18.38 -0.48 5.10
CA SER A 38 -17.39 -0.33 6.17
C SER A 38 -17.07 1.15 6.44
N PRO A 39 -16.81 1.56 7.69
CA PRO A 39 -16.35 2.91 7.99
C PRO A 39 -14.99 3.19 7.34
N LEU A 40 -14.84 4.37 6.75
CA LEU A 40 -13.57 4.86 6.22
C LEU A 40 -12.68 5.32 7.39
N VAL A 41 -11.46 4.80 7.47
CA VAL A 41 -10.43 5.29 8.39
C VAL A 41 -9.28 5.82 7.56
N ALA A 42 -8.92 7.09 7.77
CA ALA A 42 -7.81 7.72 7.09
C ALA A 42 -6.53 7.61 7.93
N GLN A 43 -5.40 7.40 7.26
CA GLN A 43 -4.08 7.55 7.87
C GLN A 43 -3.66 9.01 7.73
N ASP A 44 -3.33 9.66 8.85
CA ASP A 44 -2.63 10.94 8.82
C ASP A 44 -1.23 10.71 8.26
N ILE A 45 -0.94 11.28 7.08
CA ILE A 45 0.34 11.07 6.39
C ILE A 45 1.50 11.77 7.11
N GLU A 46 1.25 12.88 7.82
CA GLU A 46 2.29 13.66 8.49
C GLU A 46 2.80 12.94 9.75
N GLN A 47 1.90 12.25 10.45
CA GLN A 47 2.21 11.55 11.71
C GLN A 47 2.35 10.04 11.54
N GLY A 48 1.77 9.50 10.48
CA GLY A 48 1.59 8.08 10.24
C GLY A 48 2.38 7.52 9.08
N ALA A 49 3.30 8.29 8.49
CA ALA A 49 4.24 7.81 7.51
C ALA A 49 5.67 7.77 8.06
N LEU A 50 6.47 6.87 7.49
CA LEU A 50 7.90 6.77 7.75
C LEU A 50 8.60 6.59 6.40
N SER A 51 9.59 7.43 6.10
CA SER A 51 10.39 7.26 4.87
C SER A 51 11.09 5.90 4.89
N ALA A 52 10.98 5.15 3.80
CA ALA A 52 11.66 3.86 3.66
C ALA A 52 13.19 4.01 3.66
N ASN A 53 13.72 5.21 3.40
CA ASN A 53 15.15 5.51 3.54
C ASN A 53 15.68 5.42 4.98
N LEU A 54 14.79 5.45 5.98
CA LEU A 54 15.14 5.32 7.40
C LEU A 54 15.17 3.86 7.87
N LEU A 55 14.67 2.93 7.06
CA LEU A 55 14.67 1.50 7.34
C LEU A 55 16.06 0.89 7.13
N LYS A 56 16.36 -0.17 7.88
CA LYS A 56 17.56 -0.98 7.76
C LYS A 56 17.21 -2.35 7.20
N SER A 57 18.06 -2.89 6.32
CA SER A 57 17.88 -4.25 5.82
C SER A 57 17.69 -5.23 6.98
N GLY A 58 16.65 -6.05 6.91
CA GLY A 58 16.24 -6.94 7.99
C GLY A 58 15.07 -6.42 8.83
N ASP A 59 14.71 -5.14 8.73
CA ASP A 59 13.53 -4.60 9.40
C ASP A 59 12.26 -5.30 8.89
N GLU A 60 11.36 -5.60 9.83
CA GLU A 60 10.09 -6.26 9.54
C GLU A 60 9.08 -5.27 8.97
N LEU A 61 8.39 -5.71 7.93
CA LEU A 61 7.35 -5.01 7.20
C LEU A 61 6.08 -5.86 7.10
N TRP A 62 4.96 -5.17 6.90
CA TRP A 62 3.64 -5.78 6.76
C TRP A 62 2.94 -5.22 5.54
N VAL A 63 2.55 -6.09 4.61
CA VAL A 63 1.77 -5.74 3.42
C VAL A 63 0.32 -6.16 3.66
N ILE A 64 -0.61 -5.21 3.57
CA ILE A 64 -2.04 -5.47 3.77
C ILE A 64 -2.74 -5.27 2.43
N GLY A 65 -3.27 -6.35 1.85
CA GLY A 65 -3.80 -6.34 0.48
C GLY A 65 -4.87 -7.38 0.23
N TYR A 66 -5.31 -7.48 -1.03
CA TYR A 66 -6.36 -8.38 -1.49
C TYR A 66 -5.83 -9.23 -2.65
N PRO A 67 -5.01 -10.27 -2.38
CA PRO A 67 -4.44 -11.10 -3.44
C PRO A 67 -5.56 -11.78 -4.24
N ALA A 68 -5.39 -11.87 -5.56
CA ALA A 68 -6.40 -12.38 -6.48
C ALA A 68 -6.84 -13.81 -6.15
N GLU A 69 -5.92 -14.64 -5.67
CA GLU A 69 -6.19 -16.03 -5.24
C GLU A 69 -7.15 -16.14 -4.06
N SER A 70 -7.27 -15.08 -3.25
CA SER A 70 -8.16 -15.06 -2.09
C SER A 70 -9.52 -14.44 -2.38
N ASN A 71 -9.78 -14.08 -3.65
CA ASN A 71 -11.03 -13.52 -4.11
C ASN A 71 -11.87 -14.61 -4.79
N SER A 72 -13.16 -14.69 -4.45
CA SER A 72 -14.10 -15.62 -5.08
C SER A 72 -15.38 -14.91 -5.50
N ILE A 73 -16.07 -15.47 -6.49
CA ILE A 73 -17.40 -15.01 -6.90
C ILE A 73 -18.40 -16.01 -6.34
N ASP A 74 -19.25 -15.54 -5.43
CA ASP A 74 -20.42 -16.28 -5.01
C ASP A 74 -21.55 -16.01 -6.01
N TYR A 75 -21.75 -16.96 -6.94
CA TYR A 75 -22.75 -16.85 -8.00
C TYR A 75 -24.18 -17.02 -7.50
N GLU A 76 -24.41 -17.64 -6.34
CA GLU A 76 -25.76 -17.84 -5.78
C GLU A 76 -26.33 -16.51 -5.27
N ILE A 77 -25.47 -15.65 -4.72
CA ILE A 77 -25.86 -14.32 -4.23
C ILE A 77 -25.33 -13.17 -5.10
N ASN A 78 -24.73 -13.47 -6.25
CA ASN A 78 -24.09 -12.50 -7.16
C ASN A 78 -23.13 -11.54 -6.43
N LYS A 79 -22.30 -12.06 -5.53
CA LYS A 79 -21.43 -11.26 -4.67
C LYS A 79 -19.96 -11.60 -4.91
N ILE A 80 -19.14 -10.58 -5.07
CA ILE A 80 -17.68 -10.73 -5.03
C ILE A 80 -17.26 -10.78 -3.56
N VAL A 81 -16.57 -11.86 -3.17
CA VAL A 81 -15.99 -12.03 -1.85
C VAL A 81 -14.50 -11.76 -1.97
N ASN A 82 -14.06 -10.61 -1.46
CA ASN A 82 -12.66 -10.25 -1.37
C ASN A 82 -12.13 -10.54 0.03
N THR A 83 -11.08 -11.35 0.14
CA THR A 83 -10.47 -11.67 1.43
C THR A 83 -9.20 -10.85 1.62
N ARG A 84 -9.13 -10.10 2.72
CA ARG A 84 -7.94 -9.33 3.07
C ARG A 84 -6.86 -10.26 3.60
N SER A 85 -5.65 -10.14 3.07
CA SER A 85 -4.46 -10.83 3.56
C SER A 85 -3.49 -9.85 4.22
N VAL A 86 -2.85 -10.33 5.29
CA VAL A 86 -1.79 -9.61 6.00
C VAL A 86 -0.51 -10.42 5.85
N LEU A 87 0.41 -9.91 5.04
CA LEU A 87 1.61 -10.62 4.65
C LEU A 87 2.81 -10.00 5.37
N ARG A 88 3.55 -10.84 6.08
CA ARG A 88 4.83 -10.45 6.68
C ARG A 88 5.91 -10.39 5.61
N ALA A 89 6.77 -9.40 5.70
CA ALA A 89 7.88 -9.19 4.79
C ALA A 89 9.11 -8.65 5.52
N ILE A 90 10.27 -8.79 4.90
CA ILE A 90 11.55 -8.28 5.40
C ILE A 90 12.09 -7.27 4.41
N TYR A 91 12.42 -6.07 4.90
CA TYR A 91 13.03 -5.04 4.08
C TYR A 91 14.42 -5.45 3.59
N LYS A 92 14.67 -5.30 2.29
CA LYS A 92 15.94 -5.69 1.63
C LYS A 92 16.82 -4.49 1.27
N GLY A 93 16.26 -3.29 1.20
CA GLY A 93 16.99 -2.07 0.85
C GLY A 93 16.36 -1.30 -0.31
N THR A 94 17.14 -0.41 -0.90
CA THR A 94 16.77 0.32 -2.12
C THR A 94 16.75 -0.62 -3.31
N SER A 95 15.79 -0.41 -4.23
CA SER A 95 15.77 -1.09 -5.52
C SER A 95 16.63 -0.39 -6.56
N VAL A 96 16.74 -0.99 -7.74
CA VAL A 96 17.36 -0.36 -8.93
C VAL A 96 16.53 0.80 -9.46
N SER A 97 15.21 0.76 -9.26
CA SER A 97 14.29 1.82 -9.68
C SER A 97 14.31 2.98 -8.68
N VAL A 98 14.33 4.20 -9.21
CA VAL A 98 14.37 5.43 -8.41
C VAL A 98 13.15 5.51 -7.50
N HIS A 99 13.37 5.90 -6.24
CA HIS A 99 12.34 5.97 -5.18
C HIS A 99 11.66 4.63 -4.81
N CYS A 100 12.15 3.52 -5.35
CA CYS A 100 11.63 2.19 -5.05
C CYS A 100 12.55 1.43 -4.10
N HIS A 101 11.93 0.52 -3.37
CA HIS A 101 12.55 -0.30 -2.36
C HIS A 101 12.14 -1.76 -2.55
N GLU A 102 12.97 -2.66 -2.02
CA GLU A 102 12.76 -4.09 -2.12
C GLU A 102 12.38 -4.68 -0.76
N LEU A 103 11.48 -5.65 -0.80
CA LEU A 103 11.14 -6.49 0.32
C LEU A 103 11.12 -7.97 -0.09
N LEU A 104 11.38 -8.84 0.87
CA LEU A 104 11.25 -10.28 0.75
C LEU A 104 9.97 -10.70 1.50
N MET A 105 9.00 -11.28 0.80
CA MET A 105 7.79 -11.80 1.41
C MET A 105 8.11 -13.07 2.23
N GLU A 106 7.90 -12.99 3.54
CA GLU A 106 8.03 -14.10 4.50
C GLU A 106 6.64 -14.45 5.04
N THR A 107 5.77 -14.92 4.15
CA THR A 107 4.42 -15.36 4.50
C THR A 107 4.38 -16.87 4.71
N SER A 108 3.63 -17.34 5.71
CA SER A 108 3.29 -18.76 5.89
C SER A 108 2.24 -19.24 4.88
N VAL A 109 1.55 -18.30 4.24
CA VAL A 109 0.66 -18.53 3.10
C VAL A 109 1.52 -18.43 1.85
N ASP A 110 1.95 -19.56 1.31
CA ASP A 110 2.62 -19.62 0.00
C ASP A 110 1.60 -19.26 -1.08
N LEU A 111 1.53 -17.97 -1.42
CA LEU A 111 0.78 -17.50 -2.59
C LEU A 111 1.50 -17.93 -3.86
N GLU A 112 0.76 -18.48 -4.82
CA GLU A 112 1.32 -18.90 -6.11
C GLU A 112 1.64 -17.68 -7.01
N SER A 113 0.94 -16.57 -6.77
CA SER A 113 1.01 -15.28 -7.44
C SER A 113 0.83 -14.13 -6.45
N TYR A 114 1.42 -12.98 -6.78
CA TYR A 114 1.23 -11.72 -6.05
C TYR A 114 0.25 -10.76 -6.75
N ASP A 115 -0.51 -11.26 -7.72
CA ASP A 115 -1.56 -10.50 -8.39
C ASP A 115 -2.61 -10.00 -7.38
N GLY A 116 -3.07 -8.76 -7.58
CA GLY A 116 -3.99 -8.09 -6.65
C GLY A 116 -3.32 -7.45 -5.43
N LEU A 117 -2.00 -7.62 -5.24
CA LEU A 117 -1.27 -6.91 -4.19
C LEU A 117 -0.73 -5.54 -4.63
N SER A 118 -0.71 -5.23 -5.94
CA SER A 118 -0.36 -3.88 -6.41
C SER A 118 -1.32 -2.83 -5.81
N GLY A 119 -0.77 -1.71 -5.36
CA GLY A 119 -1.51 -0.69 -4.62
C GLY A 119 -1.68 -0.97 -3.12
N SER A 120 -1.23 -2.14 -2.62
CA SER A 120 -1.34 -2.46 -1.21
C SER A 120 -0.39 -1.60 -0.36
N PRO A 121 -0.85 -1.03 0.76
CA PRO A 121 0.04 -0.32 1.66
C PRO A 121 1.06 -1.27 2.30
N VAL A 122 2.28 -0.74 2.49
CA VAL A 122 3.37 -1.38 3.21
C VAL A 122 3.58 -0.62 4.52
N TYR A 123 3.56 -1.34 5.63
CA TYR A 123 3.68 -0.78 6.97
C TYR A 123 4.92 -1.28 7.70
N HIS A 124 5.49 -0.41 8.53
CA HIS A 124 6.40 -0.77 9.60
C HIS A 124 5.71 -0.54 10.95
N MET A 125 5.87 -1.47 11.89
CA MET A 125 5.23 -1.40 13.20
C MET A 125 6.16 -0.73 14.20
N LYS A 126 5.80 0.47 14.66
CA LYS A 126 6.55 1.18 15.70
C LYS A 126 5.99 0.85 17.07
N GLU A 127 6.81 0.23 17.90
CA GLU A 127 6.49 0.00 19.31
C GLU A 127 6.79 1.23 20.16
N VAL A 128 5.82 1.62 21.00
CA VAL A 128 5.97 2.68 21.99
C VAL A 128 5.57 2.12 23.35
N ILE A 129 6.42 2.33 24.35
CA ILE A 129 6.14 1.94 25.72
C ILE A 129 5.38 3.08 26.40
N GLN A 130 4.13 2.82 26.78
CA GLN A 130 3.30 3.76 27.55
C GLN A 130 2.99 3.15 28.92
N GLY A 131 3.75 3.59 29.94
CA GLY A 131 3.68 2.99 31.27
C GLY A 131 4.23 1.55 31.26
N SER A 132 3.36 0.57 31.55
CA SER A 132 3.70 -0.86 31.51
C SER A 132 3.21 -1.58 30.25
N GLN A 133 2.63 -0.87 29.29
CA GLN A 133 2.09 -1.45 28.06
C GLN A 133 2.98 -1.12 26.86
N ILE A 134 3.18 -2.10 25.99
CA ILE A 134 3.77 -1.91 24.65
C ILE A 134 2.60 -1.71 23.70
N ILE A 135 2.56 -0.55 23.05
CA ILE A 135 1.56 -0.20 22.03
C ILE A 135 2.27 -0.17 20.69
N SER A 136 1.71 -0.85 19.70
CA SER A 136 2.25 -0.88 18.34
C SER A 136 1.42 0.00 17.41
N PHE A 137 2.10 0.87 16.67
CA PHE A 137 1.49 1.80 15.73
C PHE A 137 1.97 1.50 14.30
N PRO A 138 1.07 1.30 13.33
CA PRO A 138 1.45 1.13 11.95
C PRO A 138 1.92 2.47 11.36
N LEU A 139 3.10 2.47 10.76
CA LEU A 139 3.63 3.59 9.99
C LEU A 139 3.69 3.19 8.52
N LEU A 140 3.02 3.94 7.66
CA LEU A 140 3.05 3.74 6.22
C LEU A 140 4.46 4.02 5.69
N VAL A 141 5.12 3.00 5.16
CA VAL A 141 6.45 3.14 4.54
C VAL A 141 6.40 3.21 3.03
N GLY A 142 5.27 2.85 2.43
CA GLY A 142 5.09 2.93 1.00
C GLY A 142 3.90 2.13 0.49
N MET A 143 3.90 1.90 -0.82
CA MET A 143 2.85 1.17 -1.53
C MET A 143 3.46 0.16 -2.49
N LEU A 144 2.99 -1.08 -2.44
CA LEU A 144 3.48 -2.17 -3.28
C LEU A 144 3.16 -1.88 -4.75
N LEU A 145 4.16 -2.05 -5.62
CA LEU A 145 3.99 -1.85 -7.06
C LEU A 145 3.80 -3.18 -7.77
N ARG A 146 4.74 -4.10 -7.54
CA ARG A 146 4.80 -5.42 -8.19
C ARG A 146 5.64 -6.38 -7.36
N GLY A 147 5.49 -7.67 -7.63
CA GLY A 147 6.39 -8.67 -7.08
C GLY A 147 6.36 -9.96 -7.88
N THR A 148 7.28 -10.85 -7.55
CA THR A 148 7.45 -12.13 -8.23
C THR A 148 7.45 -13.26 -7.22
N ALA A 149 6.36 -14.03 -7.17
CA ALA A 149 6.13 -15.09 -6.19
C ALA A 149 7.27 -16.13 -6.16
N SER A 150 7.81 -16.53 -7.31
CA SER A 150 8.91 -17.51 -7.39
C SER A 150 10.20 -17.06 -6.71
N SER A 151 10.47 -15.75 -6.68
CA SER A 151 11.62 -15.16 -5.99
C SER A 151 11.29 -14.68 -4.57
N ARG A 152 10.00 -14.56 -4.26
CA ARG A 152 9.45 -13.86 -3.09
C ARG A 152 9.86 -12.40 -2.94
N ILE A 153 10.49 -11.81 -3.96
CA ILE A 153 10.86 -10.39 -3.97
C ILE A 153 9.68 -9.57 -4.48
N ALA A 154 9.41 -8.46 -3.81
CA ALA A 154 8.49 -7.45 -4.28
C ALA A 154 9.08 -6.05 -4.11
N HIS A 155 8.56 -5.12 -4.90
CA HIS A 155 9.01 -3.74 -4.96
C HIS A 155 7.88 -2.82 -4.51
N PHE A 156 8.22 -1.78 -3.78
CA PHE A 156 7.28 -0.77 -3.33
C PHE A 156 7.85 0.64 -3.53
N VAL A 157 6.97 1.60 -3.79
CA VAL A 157 7.32 3.03 -3.86
C VAL A 157 7.37 3.61 -2.45
N ASN A 158 8.36 4.44 -2.17
CA ASN A 158 8.54 5.09 -0.88
C ASN A 158 7.34 6.02 -0.53
N SER A 159 6.95 6.05 0.74
CA SER A 159 5.93 6.96 1.27
C SER A 159 6.22 8.43 0.98
N ASP A 160 7.48 8.84 0.89
CA ASP A 160 7.87 10.22 0.51
C ASP A 160 7.28 10.63 -0.85
N VAL A 161 7.23 9.71 -1.82
CA VAL A 161 6.62 9.95 -3.14
C VAL A 161 5.12 10.14 -2.98
N LEU A 162 4.47 9.30 -2.18
CA LEU A 162 3.02 9.37 -1.94
C LEU A 162 2.65 10.73 -1.31
N SER A 163 3.37 11.14 -0.26
CA SER A 163 3.16 12.42 0.41
C SER A 163 3.29 13.60 -0.56
N ASN A 164 4.33 13.59 -1.41
CA ASN A 164 4.51 14.64 -2.41
C ASN A 164 3.34 14.71 -3.40
N ILE A 165 2.86 13.57 -3.91
CA ILE A 165 1.75 13.57 -4.88
C ILE A 165 0.46 14.06 -4.22
N ILE A 166 0.20 13.69 -2.96
CA ILE A 166 -0.95 14.18 -2.20
C ILE A 166 -0.88 15.70 -2.07
N SER A 167 0.26 16.26 -1.66
CA SER A 167 0.41 17.72 -1.55
C SER A 167 0.20 18.44 -2.90
N LEU A 168 0.71 17.90 -4.01
CA LEU A 168 0.46 18.47 -5.34
C LEU A 168 -1.02 18.42 -5.74
N ALA A 169 -1.76 17.36 -5.36
CA ALA A 169 -3.18 17.24 -5.66
C ALA A 169 -4.01 18.24 -4.84
N GLU A 170 -3.64 18.48 -3.58
CA GLU A 170 -4.26 19.49 -2.72
C GLU A 170 -4.03 20.92 -3.24
N GLU A 171 -2.85 21.24 -3.77
CA GLU A 171 -2.56 22.56 -4.36
C GLU A 171 -3.35 22.84 -5.66
N THR A 172 -3.83 21.80 -6.34
CA THR A 172 -4.57 21.92 -7.61
C THR A 172 -6.09 21.96 -7.39
N SER A 173 -6.57 21.71 -6.16
CA SER A 173 -7.99 21.64 -5.78
C SER A 173 -8.53 22.98 -5.27
#